data_AF-A0A426X241-F1
#
_entry.id   AF-A0A426X241-F1
#
_cell.length_a   1.000
_cell.length_b   1.000
_cell.length_c   1.000
_cell.angle_alpha   90.00
_cell.angle_beta   90.00
_cell.angle_gamma   90.00
#
_symmetry.space_group_name_H-M   'P 1'
#
loop_
_entity.id
_entity.type
_entity.pdbx_description
1 polymer ?
#
loop_
_entity_poly.entity_id
_entity_poly.type
_entity_poly.pdbx_seq_one_letter_code
_entity_poly.pdbx_strand_id
1 'polypeptide(L)'
;MISTLTGFTGDAITPVGVVTLPMTLGNEPRTKSFMVPSVVVELPSVYNVIIRRPTLNKLTAVVSIYYRSIKFLTSARLGEVRSDTRESR
;
A
#
# COMPACT_ATOMS: atom_id res chain seq x y z
N MET A 1 21.63 2.39 6.48
CA MET A 1 21.97 1.23 5.63
C MET A 1 20.67 0.69 5.05
N ILE A 2 20.58 0.55 3.73
CA ILE A 2 19.42 -0.05 3.07
C ILE A 2 19.62 -1.57 3.14
N SER A 3 18.76 -2.27 3.86
CA SER A 3 18.82 -3.73 3.98
C SER A 3 18.20 -4.37 2.74
N THR A 4 18.78 -5.50 2.31
CA THR A 4 18.25 -6.32 1.23
C THR A 4 16.81 -6.72 1.50
N LEU A 5 15.94 -6.60 0.50
CA LEU A 5 14.54 -6.99 0.60
C LEU A 5 14.40 -8.46 0.19
N THR A 6 14.13 -9.33 1.15
CA THR A 6 13.83 -10.74 0.85
C THR A 6 12.37 -10.89 0.45
N GLY A 7 12.14 -11.40 -0.76
CA GLY A 7 10.83 -11.68 -1.33
C GLY A 7 10.22 -12.99 -0.83
N PHE A 8 8.99 -13.28 -1.26
CA PHE A 8 8.24 -14.48 -0.88
C PHE A 8 8.86 -15.79 -1.38
N THR A 9 9.58 -15.73 -2.50
CA THR A 9 10.30 -16.86 -3.12
C THR A 9 11.67 -17.10 -2.48
N GLY A 10 12.08 -16.30 -1.49
CA GLY A 10 13.41 -16.35 -0.87
C GLY A 10 14.46 -15.52 -1.60
N ASP A 11 14.11 -14.95 -2.76
CA ASP A 11 15.00 -14.07 -3.51
C ASP A 11 15.32 -12.81 -2.72
N ALA A 12 16.59 -12.39 -2.77
CA ALA A 12 17.06 -11.18 -2.12
C ALA A 12 17.23 -10.08 -3.16
N ILE A 13 16.45 -9.01 -3.04
CA ILE A 13 16.48 -7.85 -3.94
C ILE A 13 17.21 -6.71 -3.25
N THR A 14 18.27 -6.21 -3.89
CA THR A 14 18.94 -4.98 -3.46
C THR A 14 18.07 -3.79 -3.84
N PRO A 15 17.59 -2.99 -2.88
CA PRO A 15 16.79 -1.83 -3.22
C PRO A 15 17.63 -0.72 -3.82
N VAL A 16 17.02 0.04 -4.73
CA VAL A 16 17.61 1.25 -5.34
C VAL A 16 17.75 2.35 -4.31
N GLY A 17 16.77 2.48 -3.41
CA GLY A 17 16.71 3.59 -2.49
C GLY A 17 15.52 3.52 -1.54
N VAL A 18 15.45 4.53 -0.66
CA VAL A 18 14.25 4.83 0.12
C VAL A 18 13.80 6.23 -0.23
N VAL A 19 12.53 6.38 -0.59
CA VAL A 19 11.92 7.67 -0.89
C VAL A 19 10.64 7.83 -0.08
N THR A 20 10.34 9.06 0.35
CA THR A 20 9.07 9.34 1.04
C THR A 20 8.01 9.67 0.00
N LEU A 21 7.05 8.78 -0.20
CA LEU A 21 5.97 8.97 -1.18
C LEU A 21 4.74 9.59 -0.52
N PRO A 22 4.11 10.60 -1.15
CA PRO A 22 2.76 11.01 -0.80
C PRO A 22 1.81 9.91 -1.25
N MET A 23 1.03 9.37 -0.31
CA MET A 23 0.03 8.35 -0.57
C MET A 23 -1.35 8.87 -0.17
N THR A 24 -2.30 8.73 -1.08
CA THR A 24 -3.70 9.12 -0.88
C THR A 24 -4.58 7.88 -1.03
N LEU A 25 -5.46 7.64 -0.04
CA LEU A 25 -6.43 6.56 -0.06
C LEU A 25 -7.85 7.09 -0.05
N GLY A 26 -8.70 6.46 -0.86
CA GLY A 26 -10.10 6.84 -1.02
C GLY A 26 -10.29 7.95 -2.04
N ASN A 27 -11.55 8.35 -2.17
CA ASN A 27 -12.01 9.45 -3.01
C ASN A 27 -12.73 10.47 -2.13
N GLU A 28 -12.75 11.73 -2.56
CA GLU A 28 -13.42 12.81 -1.84
C GLU A 28 -14.92 12.51 -1.66
N PRO A 29 -15.53 12.77 -0.48
CA PRO A 29 -14.98 13.44 0.71
C PRO A 29 -14.32 12.51 1.74
N ARG A 30 -14.05 11.26 1.39
CA ARG A 30 -13.54 10.22 2.31
C ARG A 30 -12.11 9.83 1.95
N THR A 31 -11.28 10.86 1.86
CA THR A 31 -9.88 10.75 1.47
C THR A 31 -8.97 10.78 2.69
N LYS A 32 -7.85 10.07 2.66
CA LYS A 32 -6.77 10.18 3.65
C LYS A 32 -5.42 10.21 2.96
N SER A 33 -4.70 11.31 3.13
CA SER A 33 -3.36 11.50 2.59
C SER A 33 -2.30 11.48 3.68
N PHE A 34 -1.17 10.84 3.42
CA PHE A 34 -0.07 10.73 4.37
C PHE A 34 1.24 10.46 3.63
N MET A 35 2.35 10.77 4.30
CA MET A 35 3.70 10.51 3.79
C MET A 35 4.19 9.15 4.29
N VAL A 36 4.66 8.29 3.38
CA VAL A 36 5.16 6.96 3.72
C VAL A 36 6.59 6.75 3.19
N PRO A 37 7.56 6.42 4.06
CA PRO A 37 8.85 5.93 3.61
C PRO A 37 8.68 4.61 2.87
N SER A 38 9.06 4.60 1.61
CA SER A 38 8.90 3.47 0.69
C SER A 38 10.25 3.06 0.14
N VAL A 39 10.48 1.76 0.11
CA VAL A 39 11.67 1.16 -0.51
C VAL A 39 11.42 1.06 -2.01
N VAL A 40 12.32 1.60 -2.81
CA VAL A 40 12.26 1.54 -4.28
C VAL A 40 13.08 0.35 -4.75
N VAL A 41 12.49 -0.48 -5.61
CA VAL A 41 13.14 -1.63 -6.23
C VAL A 41 12.97 -1.54 -7.73
N GLU A 42 14.02 -1.89 -8.47
CA GLU A 42 13.99 -2.00 -9.93
C GLU A 42 13.81 -3.47 -10.29
N LEU A 43 12.56 -3.91 -10.33
CA LEU A 43 12.18 -5.30 -10.60
C LEU A 43 11.01 -5.33 -11.58
N PRO A 44 11.02 -6.20 -12.62
CA PRO A 44 9.82 -6.49 -13.39
C PRO A 44 8.77 -7.11 -12.46
N SER A 45 7.70 -6.35 -12.17
CA SER A 45 6.60 -6.80 -11.33
C SER A 45 5.26 -6.39 -11.93
N VAL A 46 4.24 -7.20 -11.69
CA VAL A 46 2.84 -6.85 -11.99
C VAL A 46 2.27 -5.83 -11.01
N TYR A 47 2.99 -5.52 -9.93
CA TYR A 47 2.57 -4.57 -8.90
C TYR A 47 3.49 -3.35 -8.88
N ASN A 48 2.90 -2.16 -8.92
CA ASN A 48 3.64 -0.90 -8.80
C ASN A 48 4.01 -0.56 -7.35
N VAL A 49 3.18 -0.98 -6.38
CA VAL A 49 3.35 -0.64 -4.96
C VAL A 49 2.87 -1.79 -4.08
N ILE A 50 3.68 -2.14 -3.07
CA ILE A 50 3.31 -3.11 -2.02
C ILE A 50 3.17 -2.37 -0.69
N ILE A 51 1.96 -2.37 -0.15
CA ILE A 51 1.66 -1.72 1.13
C ILE A 51 1.86 -2.74 2.26
N ARG A 52 2.76 -2.44 3.20
CA ARG A 52 3.02 -3.32 4.35
C ARG A 52 2.01 -3.05 5.49
N ARG A 53 1.89 -4.02 6.41
CA ARG A 53 1.06 -3.89 7.62
C ARG A 53 1.32 -2.62 8.46
N PRO A 54 2.58 -2.15 8.66
CA PRO A 54 2.81 -0.90 9.38
C PRO A 54 2.09 0.30 8.77
N THR A 55 2.03 0.37 7.45
CA THR A 55 1.31 1.44 6.74
C THR A 55 -0.20 1.30 6.92
N LEU A 56 -0.74 0.08 6.80
CA LEU A 56 -2.16 -0.20 7.06
C LEU A 56 -2.57 0.11 8.51
N ASN A 57 -1.70 -0.17 9.48
CA ASN A 57 -1.94 0.12 10.89
C ASN A 57 -2.01 1.63 11.15
N LYS A 58 -1.14 2.43 10.52
CA LYS A 58 -1.22 3.91 10.59
C LYS A 58 -2.54 4.46 10.04
N LEU A 59 -3.16 3.73 9.13
CA LEU A 59 -4.44 4.09 8.55
C LEU A 59 -5.65 3.63 9.37
N THR A 60 -5.42 2.83 10.41
CA THR A 60 -6.46 2.08 11.11
C THR A 60 -7.28 1.29 10.08
N ALA A 61 -6.58 0.67 9.13
CA ALA A 61 -7.21 0.01 7.99
C ALA A 61 -7.58 -1.44 8.31
N VAL A 62 -8.75 -1.86 7.84
CA VAL A 62 -9.22 -3.24 7.83
C VAL A 62 -9.29 -3.70 6.38
N VAL A 63 -8.54 -4.76 6.07
CA VAL A 63 -8.55 -5.39 4.75
C VAL A 63 -9.54 -6.54 4.79
N SER A 64 -10.54 -6.47 3.93
CA SER A 64 -11.48 -7.57 3.69
C SER A 64 -11.15 -8.22 2.35
N ILE A 65 -10.56 -9.42 2.42
CA ILE A 65 -10.25 -10.23 1.23
C ILE A 65 -11.54 -10.61 0.49
N TYR A 66 -12.58 -11.04 1.22
CA TYR A 66 -13.85 -11.49 0.64
C TYR A 66 -14.52 -10.39 -0.19
N TYR A 67 -14.71 -9.20 0.40
CA TYR A 67 -15.26 -8.03 -0.30
C TYR A 67 -14.24 -7.27 -1.18
N ARG A 68 -12.99 -7.76 -1.26
CA ARG A 68 -11.85 -7.11 -1.93
C ARG A 68 -11.78 -5.60 -1.67
N SER A 69 -11.92 -5.25 -0.40
CA SER A 69 -12.01 -3.85 0.02
C SER A 69 -11.12 -3.54 1.22
N ILE A 70 -10.65 -2.30 1.26
CA ILE A 70 -9.88 -1.74 2.36
C ILE A 70 -10.72 -0.64 2.97
N LYS A 71 -11.13 -0.82 4.23
CA LYS A 71 -11.81 0.20 5.01
C LYS A 71 -10.80 0.90 5.91
N PHE A 72 -10.90 2.20 6.07
CA PHE A 72 -9.97 2.99 6.88
C PHE A 72 -10.69 4.16 7.54
N LEU A 73 -10.14 4.64 8.66
CA LEU A 73 -10.74 5.74 9.40
C LEU A 73 -10.24 7.09 8.87
N THR A 74 -11.18 7.94 8.44
CA THR A 74 -10.93 9.37 8.15
C THR A 74 -11.44 10.25 9.29
N SER A 75 -11.07 11.54 9.29
CA SER A 75 -11.54 12.50 10.31
C SER A 75 -13.06 12.67 10.33
N ALA A 76 -13.73 12.48 9.19
CA ALA A 76 -15.18 12.65 9.07
C ALA A 76 -15.95 11.33 9.18
N ARG A 77 -15.52 10.28 8.47
CA ARG A 77 -16.26 9.00 8.37
C ARG A 77 -15.36 7.81 8.00
N LEU A 78 -15.90 6.59 8.06
CA LEU A 78 -15.26 5.41 7.49
C LEU A 78 -15.14 5.54 5.96
N GLY A 79 -13.90 5.54 5.46
CA GLY A 79 -13.56 5.41 4.05
C GLY A 79 -13.51 3.95 3.63
N GLU A 80 -13.83 3.69 2.36
CA GLU A 80 -13.69 2.35 1.74
C GLU A 80 -13.09 2.53 0.35
N VAL A 81 -12.03 1.79 0.07
CA VAL A 81 -11.49 1.59 -1.28
C VAL A 81 -11.82 0.16 -1.66
N ARG A 82 -12.39 -0.04 -2.84
CA ARG A 82 -12.63 -1.36 -3.43
C ARG A 82 -11.68 -1.57 -4.59
N SER A 83 -11.21 -2.79 -4.79
CA SER A 83 -10.55 -3.14 -6.03
C SER A 83 -11.56 -3.06 -7.18
N ASP A 84 -11.13 -2.52 -8.33
CA ASP A 84 -11.93 -2.61 -9.54
C ASP A 84 -11.87 -4.05 -10.09
N THR A 85 -13.04 -4.66 -10.29
CA THR A 85 -13.14 -6.04 -10.80
C THR A 85 -12.64 -6.17 -12.25
N ARG A 86 -12.61 -5.07 -13.02
CA ARG A 86 -12.20 -5.10 -14.44
C ARG A 86 -10.69 -5.25 -14.64
N GLU A 87 -9.91 -4.90 -13.63
CA GLU A 87 -8.43 -4.94 -13.64
C GLU A 87 -7.86 -6.12 -12.85
N SER A 88 -8.71 -6.96 -12.24
CA SER A 88 -8.26 -8.15 -11.51
C SER A 88 -8.07 -9.33 -12.48
N ARG A 89 -6.82 -9.56 -12.90
CA ARG A 89 -6.40 -10.88 -13.43
C ARG A 89 -6.21 -11.89 -12.32
#